data_AF-A0A816WB85-F1
#
_entry.id   AF-A0A816WB85-F1
#
_cell.length_a   1.000
_cell.length_b   1.000
_cell.length_c   1.000
_cell.angle_alpha   90.00
_cell.angle_beta   90.00
_cell.angle_gamma   90.00
#
_symmetry.space_group_name_H-M   'P 1'
#
loop_
_entity.id
_entity.type
_entity.pdbx_description
1 polymer ?
#
loop_
_entity_poly.entity_id
_entity_poly.type
_entity_poly.pdbx_seq_one_letter_code
_entity_poly.pdbx_strand_id
1 'polypeptide(L)'
;MTSTKEHVDFLCKYHQIQSICTQLTKVTQACDHDAIPMSFIPKREMSEVASNRQNLHQLPPSYMYSIICKDIVLEIDDGDAKSINTLVIYCRQQNISEIQINLLQSNYHQKSPVWWYTKPMFLYSMLNRALRMLDMEVMIKLGFFIRSLHLQLEQSHQEQSANFQQAFTVYRGQGLSQQDFQNLCDSKGGLPSFNNFLSDLSI
;
A
#
# COMPACT_ATOMS: atom_id res chain seq x y z
N MET A 1 -14.01 -41.79 32.82
CA MET A 1 -13.58 -42.05 31.41
C MET A 1 -14.20 -41.09 30.38
N THR A 2 -15.08 -40.17 30.77
CA THR A 2 -15.77 -39.22 29.87
C THR A 2 -14.96 -37.94 29.58
N SER A 3 -14.13 -37.48 30.53
CA SER A 3 -13.37 -36.21 30.41
C SER A 3 -12.29 -36.21 29.31
N THR A 4 -11.73 -37.37 28.96
CA THR A 4 -10.64 -37.46 27.96
C THR A 4 -11.15 -37.37 26.53
N LYS A 5 -12.40 -37.81 26.26
CA LYS A 5 -13.01 -37.74 24.92
C LYS A 5 -13.38 -36.31 24.54
N GLU A 6 -13.97 -35.56 25.47
CA GLU A 6 -14.34 -34.16 25.26
C GLU A 6 -13.13 -33.27 25.00
N HIS A 7 -11.99 -33.56 25.66
CA HIS A 7 -10.75 -32.82 25.46
C HIS A 7 -10.10 -33.09 24.09
N VAL A 8 -10.22 -34.32 23.55
CA VAL A 8 -9.75 -34.66 22.20
C VAL A 8 -10.63 -34.04 21.13
N ASP A 9 -11.96 -34.06 21.31
CA ASP A 9 -12.90 -33.44 20.39
C ASP A 9 -12.71 -31.91 20.32
N PHE A 10 -12.39 -31.27 21.45
CA PHE A 10 -12.06 -29.84 21.49
C PHE A 10 -10.77 -29.53 20.72
N LEU A 11 -9.70 -30.30 20.91
CA LEU A 11 -8.43 -30.12 20.20
C LEU A 11 -8.57 -30.34 18.68
N CYS A 12 -9.36 -31.33 18.25
CA CYS A 12 -9.64 -31.56 16.84
C CYS A 12 -10.41 -30.39 16.21
N LYS A 13 -11.42 -29.85 16.89
CA LYS A 13 -12.15 -28.67 16.43
C LYS A 13 -11.26 -27.42 16.37
N TYR A 14 -10.41 -27.22 17.39
CA TYR A 14 -9.46 -26.11 17.42
C TYR A 14 -8.46 -26.17 16.26
N HIS A 15 -7.92 -27.36 15.97
CA HIS A 15 -6.99 -27.56 14.87
C HIS A 15 -7.65 -27.34 13.49
N GLN A 16 -8.92 -27.74 13.31
CA GLN A 16 -9.68 -27.43 12.10
C GLN A 16 -9.90 -25.92 11.92
N ILE A 17 -10.26 -25.20 12.99
CA ILE A 17 -10.43 -23.75 12.95
C ILE A 17 -9.11 -23.07 12.60
N GLN A 18 -8.00 -23.47 13.22
CA GLN A 18 -6.68 -22.91 12.93
C GLN A 18 -6.25 -23.18 11.48
N SER A 19 -6.54 -24.38 10.95
CA SER A 19 -6.31 -24.73 9.55
C SER A 19 -7.12 -23.84 8.61
N ILE A 20 -8.41 -23.65 8.89
CA ILE A 20 -9.31 -22.77 8.11
C ILE A 20 -8.82 -21.33 8.18
N CYS A 21 -8.49 -20.81 9.36
CA CYS A 21 -7.93 -19.46 9.52
C CYS A 21 -6.63 -19.31 8.72
N THR A 22 -5.75 -20.32 8.76
CA THR A 22 -4.50 -20.30 7.99
C THR A 22 -4.77 -20.26 6.49
N GLN A 23 -5.73 -21.05 6.00
CA GLN A 23 -6.11 -21.05 4.59
C GLN A 23 -6.80 -19.75 4.18
N LEU A 24 -7.71 -19.22 5.01
CA LEU A 24 -8.33 -17.92 4.79
C LEU A 24 -7.29 -16.80 4.78
N THR A 25 -6.35 -16.79 5.72
CA THR A 25 -5.23 -15.83 5.72
C THR A 25 -4.40 -15.94 4.44
N LYS A 26 -4.10 -17.15 3.98
CA LYS A 26 -3.40 -17.37 2.70
C LYS A 26 -4.20 -16.86 1.51
N VAL A 27 -5.52 -17.10 1.48
CA VAL A 27 -6.41 -16.62 0.41
C VAL A 27 -6.52 -15.09 0.45
N THR A 28 -6.69 -14.47 1.61
CA THR A 28 -6.72 -13.01 1.75
C THR A 28 -5.38 -12.39 1.35
N GLN A 29 -4.25 -13.01 1.71
CA GLN A 29 -2.91 -12.59 1.29
C GLN A 29 -2.68 -12.77 -0.22
N ALA A 30 -3.27 -13.81 -0.82
CA ALA A 30 -3.24 -14.04 -2.26
C ALA A 30 -4.09 -13.00 -3.01
N CYS A 31 -5.31 -12.71 -2.54
CA CYS A 31 -6.14 -11.64 -3.10
C CYS A 31 -5.47 -10.25 -2.98
N ASP A 32 -4.75 -10.01 -1.87
CA ASP A 32 -3.94 -8.80 -1.70
C ASP A 32 -2.69 -8.80 -2.62
N HIS A 33 -2.20 -9.97 -3.07
CA HIS A 33 -1.12 -10.12 -4.05
C HIS A 33 -1.59 -9.95 -5.51
N ASP A 34 -2.84 -10.32 -5.81
CA ASP A 34 -3.43 -10.17 -7.14
C ASP A 34 -3.71 -8.70 -7.49
N ALA A 35 -3.84 -7.83 -6.50
CA ALA A 35 -3.87 -6.38 -6.69
C ALA A 35 -2.46 -5.85 -6.89
N ILE A 36 -1.98 -5.93 -8.14
CA ILE A 36 -0.66 -5.39 -8.46
C ILE A 36 -0.72 -3.87 -8.35
N PRO A 37 0.21 -3.27 -7.58
CA PRO A 37 0.28 -1.82 -7.43
C PRO A 37 0.82 -1.11 -8.66
N MET A 38 0.82 -1.74 -9.83
CA MET A 38 1.50 -1.27 -11.01
C MET A 38 0.65 -1.42 -12.26
N SER A 39 0.74 -0.43 -13.12
CA SER A 39 0.26 -0.50 -14.49
C SER A 39 1.42 -0.29 -15.45
N PHE A 40 1.41 -1.02 -16.55
CA PHE A 40 2.42 -0.88 -17.59
C PHE A 40 1.86 -0.12 -18.78
N ILE A 41 2.52 0.97 -19.16
CA ILE A 41 2.13 1.80 -20.30
C ILE A 41 3.05 1.43 -21.47
N PRO A 42 2.55 0.77 -22.52
CA PRO A 42 3.36 0.40 -23.69
C PRO A 42 3.98 1.63 -24.37
N LYS A 43 5.18 1.45 -24.94
CA LYS A 43 5.94 2.51 -25.63
C LYS A 43 5.15 3.23 -26.74
N ARG A 44 4.28 2.49 -27.44
CA ARG A 44 3.42 3.00 -28.52
C ARG A 44 2.44 4.06 -28.04
N GLU A 45 1.79 3.83 -26.89
CA GLU A 45 0.83 4.76 -26.29
C GLU A 45 1.54 6.02 -25.80
N MET A 46 2.77 5.90 -25.27
CA MET A 46 3.58 7.07 -24.90
C MET A 46 3.90 7.98 -26.09
N SER A 47 4.23 7.39 -27.24
CA SER A 47 4.53 8.14 -28.48
C SER A 47 3.29 8.84 -29.03
N GLU A 48 2.12 8.22 -28.90
CA GLU A 48 0.85 8.76 -29.35
C GLU A 48 0.33 9.89 -28.44
N VAL A 49 0.52 9.78 -27.12
CA VAL A 49 0.20 10.83 -26.15
C VAL A 49 1.12 12.05 -26.29
N ALA A 50 2.42 11.83 -26.51
CA ALA A 50 3.37 12.93 -26.73
C ALA A 50 3.07 13.73 -28.02
N SER A 51 2.48 13.06 -29.02
CA SER A 51 2.17 13.65 -30.33
C SER A 51 0.78 14.31 -30.38
N ASN A 52 -0.17 13.89 -29.54
CA ASN A 52 -1.51 14.48 -29.47
C ASN A 52 -2.14 14.30 -28.07
N ARG A 53 -2.41 15.41 -27.36
CA ARG A 53 -3.04 15.41 -26.02
C ARG A 53 -4.46 14.82 -26.00
N GLN A 54 -5.12 14.66 -27.16
CA GLN A 54 -6.42 13.98 -27.25
C GLN A 54 -6.33 12.47 -26.99
N ASN A 55 -5.13 11.88 -26.99
CA ASN A 55 -4.91 10.46 -26.71
C ASN A 55 -4.75 10.14 -25.21
N LEU A 56 -5.00 11.10 -24.30
CA LEU A 56 -4.95 10.84 -22.85
C LEU A 56 -5.88 9.70 -22.41
N HIS A 57 -6.96 9.43 -23.15
CA HIS A 57 -7.88 8.31 -22.92
C HIS A 57 -7.23 6.92 -23.09
N GLN A 58 -6.07 6.83 -23.75
CA GLN A 58 -5.34 5.59 -23.91
C GLN A 58 -4.54 5.22 -22.64
N LEU A 59 -4.32 6.16 -21.72
CA LEU A 59 -3.64 5.86 -20.46
C LEU A 59 -4.52 4.97 -19.57
N PRO A 60 -3.93 4.02 -18.82
CA PRO A 60 -4.66 3.24 -17.83
C PRO A 60 -5.40 4.18 -16.86
N PRO A 61 -6.72 4.01 -16.66
CA PRO A 61 -7.47 4.88 -15.75
C PRO A 61 -6.86 4.96 -14.34
N SER A 62 -6.27 3.86 -13.86
CA SER A 62 -5.55 3.78 -12.59
C SER A 62 -4.44 4.83 -12.45
N TYR A 63 -3.75 5.17 -13.53
CA TYR A 63 -2.70 6.18 -13.55
C TYR A 63 -3.27 7.59 -13.35
N MET A 64 -4.35 7.91 -14.04
CA MET A 64 -5.03 9.20 -13.89
C MET A 64 -5.62 9.34 -12.48
N TYR A 65 -6.20 8.26 -11.95
CA TYR A 65 -6.68 8.25 -10.58
C TYR A 65 -5.54 8.47 -9.58
N SER A 66 -4.44 7.73 -9.65
CA SER A 66 -3.35 7.88 -8.67
C SER A 66 -2.76 9.30 -8.65
N ILE A 67 -2.66 9.97 -9.81
CA ILE A 67 -2.26 11.39 -9.89
C ILE A 67 -3.28 12.29 -9.18
N ILE A 68 -4.56 12.21 -9.56
CA ILE A 68 -5.61 13.07 -8.98
C ILE A 68 -5.71 12.83 -7.47
N CYS A 69 -5.64 11.57 -7.03
CA CYS A 69 -5.70 11.22 -5.61
C CYS A 69 -4.53 11.80 -4.84
N LYS A 70 -3.32 11.72 -5.41
CA LYS A 70 -2.13 12.35 -4.81
C LYS A 70 -2.35 13.85 -4.65
N ASP A 71 -2.79 14.53 -5.70
CA ASP A 71 -3.00 15.98 -5.67
C ASP A 71 -4.06 16.37 -4.62
N ILE A 72 -5.20 15.68 -4.59
CA ILE A 72 -6.25 15.89 -3.57
C ILE A 72 -5.71 15.67 -2.16
N VAL A 73 -5.00 14.56 -1.91
CA VAL A 73 -4.48 14.22 -0.58
C VAL A 73 -3.45 15.23 -0.08
N LEU A 74 -2.67 15.80 -1.00
CA LEU A 74 -1.70 16.85 -0.68
C LEU A 74 -2.35 18.20 -0.39
N GLU A 75 -3.51 18.49 -0.99
CA GLU A 75 -4.26 19.74 -0.79
C GLU A 75 -5.17 19.73 0.45
N ILE A 76 -5.68 18.57 0.88
CA ILE A 76 -6.57 18.47 2.06
C ILE A 76 -5.81 18.84 3.34
N ASP A 77 -6.16 19.97 3.96
CA ASP A 77 -5.65 20.37 5.28
C ASP A 77 -6.76 20.40 6.34
N ASP A 78 -7.23 19.21 6.73
CA ASP A 78 -8.32 19.04 7.69
C ASP A 78 -7.86 18.99 9.16
N GLY A 79 -6.56 19.23 9.41
CA GLY A 79 -5.93 19.08 10.72
C GLY A 79 -5.71 17.61 11.11
N ASP A 80 -4.47 17.29 11.49
CA ASP A 80 -4.06 15.91 11.80
C ASP A 80 -4.89 15.28 12.92
N ALA A 81 -5.25 16.02 13.97
CA ALA A 81 -6.00 15.49 15.10
C ALA A 81 -7.39 14.95 14.70
N LYS A 82 -8.10 15.64 13.82
CA LYS A 82 -9.42 15.23 13.32
C LYS A 82 -9.29 14.00 12.40
N SER A 83 -8.27 14.01 11.54
CA SER A 83 -7.97 12.92 10.61
C SER A 83 -7.58 11.63 11.35
N ILE A 84 -6.72 11.74 12.36
CA ILE A 84 -6.33 10.63 13.24
C ILE A 84 -7.55 10.05 13.96
N ASN A 85 -8.44 10.89 14.50
CA ASN A 85 -9.66 10.41 15.16
C ASN A 85 -10.57 9.65 14.19
N THR A 86 -10.75 10.18 12.98
CA THR A 86 -11.53 9.52 11.92
C THR A 86 -10.93 8.15 11.56
N LEU A 87 -9.60 8.07 11.43
CA LEU A 87 -8.91 6.81 11.18
C LEU A 87 -9.08 5.83 12.35
N VAL A 88 -9.00 6.30 13.59
CA VAL A 88 -9.18 5.47 14.80
C VAL A 88 -10.58 4.85 14.84
N ILE A 89 -11.62 5.63 14.55
CA ILE A 89 -13.00 5.13 14.48
C ILE A 89 -13.10 4.02 13.42
N TYR A 90 -12.52 4.26 12.24
CA TYR A 90 -12.48 3.27 11.17
C TYR A 90 -11.71 2.00 11.59
N CYS A 91 -10.55 2.13 12.24
CA CYS A 91 -9.76 1.00 12.72
C CYS A 91 -10.52 0.12 13.72
N ARG A 92 -11.32 0.73 14.61
CA ARG A 92 -12.18 -0.02 15.53
C ARG A 92 -13.25 -0.82 14.80
N GLN A 93 -13.85 -0.27 13.74
CA GLN A 93 -14.81 -0.97 12.90
C GLN A 93 -14.18 -2.14 12.14
N GLN A 94 -12.89 -2.03 11.79
CA GLN A 94 -12.11 -3.08 11.11
C GLN A 94 -11.49 -4.11 12.08
N ASN A 95 -11.85 -4.09 13.37
CA ASN A 95 -11.32 -4.98 14.40
C ASN A 95 -9.78 -4.94 14.54
N ILE A 96 -9.16 -3.78 14.29
CA ILE A 96 -7.73 -3.58 14.58
C ILE A 96 -7.53 -3.60 16.09
N SER A 97 -6.40 -4.16 16.54
CA SER A 97 -6.05 -4.25 17.96
C SER A 97 -6.05 -2.88 18.66
N GLU A 98 -6.81 -2.75 19.75
CA GLU A 98 -6.89 -1.51 20.53
C GLU A 98 -5.51 -1.04 21.04
N ILE A 99 -4.59 -1.98 21.29
CA ILE A 99 -3.21 -1.66 21.69
C ILE A 99 -2.49 -0.88 20.57
N GLN A 100 -2.67 -1.29 19.32
CA GLN A 100 -2.06 -0.59 18.18
C GLN A 100 -2.72 0.76 17.91
N ILE A 101 -4.04 0.84 18.10
CA ILE A 101 -4.81 2.09 17.98
C ILE A 101 -4.34 3.11 19.02
N ASN A 102 -4.23 2.70 20.29
CA ASN A 102 -3.75 3.56 21.36
C ASN A 102 -2.31 4.02 21.11
N LEU A 103 -1.45 3.13 20.63
CA LEU A 103 -0.07 3.46 20.25
C LEU A 103 -0.03 4.54 19.17
N LEU A 104 -0.87 4.45 18.13
CA LEU A 104 -1.01 5.49 17.12
C LEU A 104 -1.46 6.81 17.74
N GLN A 105 -2.56 6.81 18.50
CA GLN A 105 -3.13 8.05 19.07
C GLN A 105 -2.15 8.79 19.98
N SER A 106 -1.44 8.09 20.85
CA SER A 106 -0.55 8.74 21.82
C SER A 106 0.80 9.14 21.25
N ASN A 107 1.28 8.46 20.19
CA ASN A 107 2.67 8.60 19.75
C ASN A 107 2.82 9.06 18.30
N TYR A 108 1.73 9.30 17.55
CA TYR A 108 1.82 9.62 16.11
C TYR A 108 2.83 10.74 15.84
N HIS A 109 2.69 11.89 16.49
CA HIS A 109 3.56 13.05 16.33
C HIS A 109 4.95 12.91 17.00
N GLN A 110 5.16 11.88 17.82
CA GLN A 110 6.44 11.64 18.48
C GLN A 110 7.41 10.84 17.61
N LYS A 111 6.92 10.30 16.49
CA LYS A 111 7.68 9.49 15.54
C LYS A 111 7.54 10.08 14.14
N SER A 112 8.53 9.83 13.29
CA SER A 112 8.47 10.27 11.91
C SER A 112 7.48 9.42 11.10
N PRO A 113 6.85 9.99 10.06
CA PRO A 113 6.03 9.22 9.12
C PRO A 113 6.74 7.98 8.55
N VAL A 114 8.02 8.09 8.19
CA VAL A 114 8.84 6.96 7.72
C VAL A 114 8.97 5.86 8.78
N TRP A 115 9.06 6.21 10.08
CA TRP A 115 9.08 5.22 11.16
C TRP A 115 7.77 4.44 11.21
N TRP A 116 6.63 5.11 11.08
CA TRP A 116 5.33 4.45 11.03
C TRP A 116 5.15 3.59 9.78
N TYR A 117 5.69 4.03 8.65
CA TYR A 117 5.65 3.28 7.40
C TYR A 117 6.52 2.01 7.45
N THR A 118 7.67 2.05 8.11
CA THR A 118 8.60 0.90 8.20
C THR A 118 8.31 -0.03 9.38
N LYS A 119 7.52 0.41 10.36
CA LYS A 119 7.11 -0.43 11.49
C LYS A 119 6.12 -1.51 11.03
N PRO A 120 6.32 -2.80 11.41
CA PRO A 120 5.36 -3.86 11.10
C PRO A 120 4.10 -3.73 11.97
N MET A 121 3.23 -2.81 11.59
CA MET A 121 1.97 -2.46 12.24
C MET A 121 0.87 -2.36 11.17
N PHE A 122 -0.41 -2.35 11.61
CA PHE A 122 -1.56 -2.16 10.75
C PHE A 122 -1.43 -0.98 9.76
N LEU A 123 -0.78 0.13 10.13
CA LEU A 123 -0.74 1.34 9.30
C LEU A 123 -0.02 1.10 7.97
N TYR A 124 1.12 0.42 7.97
CA TYR A 124 1.84 0.03 6.76
C TYR A 124 0.98 -0.86 5.84
N SER A 125 0.39 -1.92 6.42
CA SER A 125 -0.43 -2.87 5.65
C SER A 125 -1.70 -2.23 5.12
N MET A 126 -2.37 -1.39 5.92
CA MET A 126 -3.60 -0.71 5.56
C MET A 126 -3.36 0.30 4.44
N LEU A 127 -2.29 1.10 4.55
CA LEU A 127 -1.91 2.05 3.51
C LEU A 127 -1.58 1.35 2.19
N ASN A 128 -0.69 0.36 2.22
CA ASN A 128 -0.28 -0.32 0.99
C ASN A 128 -1.42 -1.11 0.34
N ARG A 129 -2.38 -1.59 1.13
CA ARG A 129 -3.58 -2.24 0.61
C ARG A 129 -4.52 -1.23 -0.03
N ALA A 130 -4.78 -0.10 0.63
CA ALA A 130 -5.61 0.96 0.09
C ALA A 130 -5.08 1.50 -1.24
N LEU A 131 -3.76 1.73 -1.33
CA LEU A 131 -3.09 2.17 -2.55
C LEU A 131 -3.15 1.12 -3.68
N ARG A 132 -2.97 -0.18 -3.35
CA ARG A 132 -3.11 -1.28 -4.32
C ARG A 132 -4.50 -1.40 -4.89
N MET A 133 -5.51 -1.28 -4.03
CA MET A 133 -6.92 -1.42 -4.40
C MET A 133 -7.53 -0.12 -4.94
N LEU A 134 -6.78 0.99 -4.93
CA LEU A 134 -7.30 2.33 -5.17
C LEU A 134 -8.55 2.64 -4.32
N ASP A 135 -8.53 2.19 -3.06
CA ASP A 135 -9.62 2.39 -2.11
C ASP A 135 -9.62 3.84 -1.62
N MET A 136 -10.35 4.68 -2.36
CA MET A 136 -10.45 6.12 -2.10
C MET A 136 -10.95 6.44 -0.70
N GLU A 137 -11.89 5.66 -0.18
CA GLU A 137 -12.45 5.91 1.14
C GLU A 137 -11.39 5.75 2.23
N VAL A 138 -10.55 4.71 2.12
CA VAL A 138 -9.46 4.46 3.07
C VAL A 138 -8.29 5.40 2.82
N MET A 139 -7.96 5.69 1.56
CA MET A 139 -6.90 6.65 1.20
C MET A 139 -7.17 8.05 1.78
N ILE A 140 -8.41 8.55 1.70
CA ILE A 140 -8.78 9.84 2.29
C ILE A 140 -8.62 9.83 3.81
N LYS A 141 -9.04 8.74 4.49
CA LYS A 141 -8.84 8.58 5.95
C LYS A 141 -7.36 8.52 6.34
N LEU A 142 -6.52 8.00 5.45
CA LEU A 142 -5.06 7.98 5.59
C LEU A 142 -4.38 9.23 5.02
N GLY A 143 -5.14 10.22 4.53
CA GLY A 143 -4.61 11.34 3.76
C GLY A 143 -3.54 12.13 4.51
N PHE A 144 -3.76 12.38 5.80
CA PHE A 144 -2.76 13.03 6.67
C PHE A 144 -1.43 12.26 6.67
N PHE A 145 -1.49 10.93 6.81
CA PHE A 145 -0.30 10.08 6.85
C PHE A 145 0.40 9.99 5.49
N ILE A 146 -0.37 9.87 4.40
CA ILE A 146 0.16 9.89 3.03
C ILE A 146 0.89 11.20 2.75
N ARG A 147 0.27 12.34 3.10
CA ARG A 147 0.88 13.66 2.94
C ARG A 147 2.15 13.80 3.78
N SER A 148 2.10 13.49 5.07
CA SER A 148 3.29 13.57 5.94
C SER A 148 4.42 12.67 5.45
N LEU A 149 4.11 11.46 4.99
CA LEU A 149 5.09 10.53 4.42
C LEU A 149 5.68 11.05 3.11
N HIS A 150 4.84 11.54 2.20
CA HIS A 150 5.28 12.13 0.93
C HIS A 150 6.24 13.29 1.15
N LEU A 151 5.86 14.26 1.99
CA LEU A 151 6.67 15.44 2.28
C LEU A 151 8.02 15.05 2.92
N GLN A 152 8.02 14.09 3.84
CA GLN A 152 9.27 13.62 4.46
C GLN A 152 10.19 12.94 3.44
N LEU A 153 9.64 12.15 2.52
CA LEU A 153 10.41 11.49 1.46
C LEU A 153 10.94 12.50 0.44
N GLU A 154 10.16 13.52 0.08
CA GLU A 154 10.60 14.60 -0.81
C GLU A 154 11.77 15.38 -0.18
N GLN A 155 11.65 15.75 1.10
CA GLN A 155 12.74 16.40 1.82
C GLN A 155 14.00 15.52 1.84
N SER A 156 13.84 14.24 2.17
CA SER A 156 14.97 13.29 2.21
C SER A 156 15.62 13.11 0.84
N HIS A 157 14.81 13.12 -0.23
CA HIS A 157 15.30 13.05 -1.60
C HIS A 157 16.10 14.30 -1.99
N GLN A 158 15.59 15.50 -1.66
CA GLN A 158 16.31 16.75 -1.92
C GLN A 158 17.67 16.78 -1.21
N GLU A 159 17.71 16.37 0.07
CA GLU A 159 18.95 16.25 0.85
C GLU A 159 19.91 15.22 0.24
N GLN A 160 19.41 14.07 -0.22
CA GLN A 160 20.23 13.06 -0.87
C GLN A 160 20.75 13.53 -2.23
N SER A 161 19.92 14.13 -3.09
CA SER A 161 20.33 14.60 -4.42
C SER A 161 21.35 15.72 -4.37
N ALA A 162 21.33 16.55 -3.32
CA ALA A 162 22.36 17.56 -3.07
C ALA A 162 23.72 16.93 -2.73
N ASN A 163 23.72 15.79 -2.04
CA ASN A 163 24.93 15.14 -1.52
C ASN A 163 25.44 13.96 -2.37
N PHE A 164 24.57 13.34 -3.17
CA PHE A 164 24.80 12.14 -3.96
C PHE A 164 24.12 12.29 -5.33
N GLN A 165 24.92 12.56 -6.36
CA GLN A 165 24.44 12.69 -7.75
C GLN A 165 24.61 11.41 -8.57
N GLN A 166 25.06 10.32 -7.95
CA GLN A 166 25.35 9.08 -8.65
C GLN A 166 24.15 8.16 -8.63
N ALA A 167 23.81 7.63 -9.81
CA ALA A 167 22.83 6.55 -9.92
C ALA A 167 23.33 5.31 -9.17
N PHE A 168 22.46 4.69 -8.40
CA PHE A 168 22.72 3.43 -7.72
C PHE A 168 21.62 2.42 -8.04
N THR A 169 21.95 1.14 -7.90
CA THR A 169 21.03 0.03 -8.19
C THR A 169 20.38 -0.42 -6.90
N VAL A 170 19.07 -0.62 -6.93
CA VAL A 170 18.29 -1.20 -5.84
C VAL A 170 17.58 -2.46 -6.32
N TYR A 171 17.25 -3.35 -5.38
CA TYR A 171 16.61 -4.61 -5.66
C TYR A 171 15.26 -4.71 -4.94
N ARG A 172 14.25 -5.18 -5.67
CA ARG A 172 12.91 -5.42 -5.14
C ARG A 172 12.38 -6.77 -5.61
N GLY A 173 11.89 -7.56 -4.66
CA GLY A 173 11.09 -8.74 -4.97
C GLY A 173 9.63 -8.37 -5.22
N GLN A 174 9.03 -8.90 -6.28
CA GLN A 174 7.62 -8.68 -6.60
C GLN A 174 7.00 -9.98 -7.14
N GLY A 175 5.95 -10.45 -6.47
CA GLY A 175 5.07 -11.49 -7.03
C GLY A 175 4.21 -10.91 -8.15
N LEU A 176 4.06 -11.65 -9.24
CA LEU A 176 3.22 -11.28 -10.38
C LEU A 176 2.40 -12.50 -10.81
N SER A 177 1.15 -12.27 -11.23
CA SER A 177 0.38 -13.29 -11.93
C SER A 177 1.03 -13.60 -13.29
N GLN A 178 0.70 -14.75 -13.88
CA GLN A 178 1.20 -15.09 -15.21
C GLN A 178 0.74 -14.06 -16.27
N GLN A 179 -0.49 -13.56 -16.15
CA GLN A 179 -1.03 -12.56 -17.06
C GLN A 179 -0.26 -11.24 -16.95
N ASP A 180 0.02 -10.79 -15.73
CA ASP A 180 0.71 -9.52 -15.51
C ASP A 180 2.20 -9.59 -15.85
N PHE A 181 2.81 -10.77 -15.67
CA PHE A 181 4.14 -11.04 -16.18
C PHE A 181 4.19 -10.97 -17.71
N GLN A 182 3.17 -11.49 -18.40
CA GLN A 182 3.07 -11.37 -19.85
C GLN A 182 2.87 -9.92 -20.29
N ASN A 183 1.98 -9.17 -19.60
CA ASN A 183 1.79 -7.73 -19.85
C ASN A 183 3.09 -6.93 -19.66
N LEU A 184 3.87 -7.24 -18.61
CA LEU A 184 5.20 -6.68 -18.41
C LEU A 184 6.15 -7.01 -19.58
N CYS A 185 6.13 -8.25 -20.07
CA CYS A 185 6.97 -8.65 -21.20
C CYS A 185 6.57 -7.95 -22.50
N ASP A 186 5.27 -7.76 -22.74
CA ASP A 186 4.73 -7.15 -23.95
C ASP A 186 4.88 -5.62 -23.94
N SER A 187 4.96 -5.02 -22.76
CA SER A 187 5.17 -3.58 -22.55
C SER A 187 6.64 -3.16 -22.51
N LYS A 188 7.58 -4.05 -22.89
CA LYS A 188 9.02 -3.75 -22.93
C LYS A 188 9.33 -2.44 -23.66
N GLY A 189 10.13 -1.60 -23.01
CA GLY A 189 10.46 -0.26 -23.51
C GLY A 189 9.37 0.79 -23.28
N GLY A 190 8.27 0.43 -22.61
CA GLY A 190 7.27 1.34 -22.06
C GLY A 190 7.63 1.81 -20.64
N LEU A 191 6.64 2.39 -19.94
CA LEU A 191 6.78 2.91 -18.58
C LEU A 191 6.00 2.07 -17.56
N PRO A 192 6.65 1.57 -16.50
CA PRO A 192 5.94 1.11 -15.32
C PRO A 192 5.45 2.34 -14.53
N SER A 193 4.19 2.30 -14.11
CA SER A 193 3.64 3.23 -13.13
C SER A 193 3.33 2.45 -11.86
N PHE A 194 3.64 3.04 -10.71
CA PHE A 194 3.39 2.47 -9.39
C PHE A 194 2.40 3.33 -8.63
N ASN A 195 1.40 2.71 -8.02
CA ASN A 195 0.39 3.38 -7.18
C ASN A 195 0.81 3.46 -5.71
N ASN A 196 1.98 2.91 -5.36
CA ASN A 196 2.44 2.76 -3.98
C ASN A 196 3.80 3.43 -3.75
N PHE A 197 4.09 3.70 -2.49
CA PHE A 197 5.47 3.92 -2.04
C PHE A 197 6.32 2.66 -2.24
N LEU A 198 7.52 2.84 -2.81
CA LEU A 198 8.43 1.73 -3.05
C LEU A 198 9.33 1.47 -1.83
N SER A 199 9.65 0.21 -1.60
CA SER A 199 10.50 -0.24 -0.50
C SER A 199 11.46 -1.27 -1.07
N ASP A 200 12.69 -0.83 -1.28
CA ASP A 200 13.71 -1.56 -2.02
C ASP A 200 14.97 -1.70 -1.16
N LEU A 201 15.77 -2.72 -1.44
CA LEU A 201 17.02 -2.97 -0.73
C LEU A 201 18.20 -2.47 -1.58
N SER A 202 19.07 -1.63 -0.99
CA SER A 202 20.39 -1.31 -1.53
C SER A 202 21.42 -2.25 -0.90
N ILE A 203 22.18 -2.97 -1.73
CA ILE A 203 23.31 -3.83 -1.30
C ILE A 203 24.61 -3.12 -1.65
#